data_AF-A0A9Q1L0Z2-F1
#
_entry.id   AF-A0A9Q1L0Z2-F1
#
_cell.length_a   1.000
_cell.length_b   1.000
_cell.length_c   1.000
_cell.angle_alpha   90.00
_cell.angle_beta   90.00
_cell.angle_gamma   90.00
#
_symmetry.space_group_name_H-M   'P 1'
#
loop_
_entity.id
_entity.type
_entity.pdbx_description
1 polymer ?
#
loop_
_entity_poly.entity_id
_entity_poly.type
_entity_poly.pdbx_seq_one_letter_code
_entity_poly.pdbx_strand_id
1 'polypeptide(L)'
;MDGASKGNLGIAAGGGVIRVDRREWIKGFSENFGQCMSVKAELRAALRGLKMAQDLGQRKVWFRADAMIVVGMLHGNGAWNPVHKPLIMQCKQLIVGERAATNLWRLPFRLLHTINYSSTSTATTASQNPTSEAANEPKRKKKKKNLFEVAQFLPNWGIGYHMAKAHWTNVSYEITKINLYKDGRHGKAWGLAYIDGLPAPAPKKISGVHKRCWKYIRNPKKLEAEPKPEPQAQAA
;
A
#
# COMPACT_ATOMS: atom_id res chain seq x y z
N MET A 1 11.18 16.56 3.87
CA MET A 1 10.65 15.72 4.96
C MET A 1 11.13 14.31 4.74
N ASP A 2 11.12 13.48 5.78
CA ASP A 2 11.65 12.12 5.78
C ASP A 2 10.85 11.26 6.76
N GLY A 3 10.50 10.04 6.35
CA GLY A 3 9.72 9.08 7.11
C GLY A 3 10.45 7.75 7.26
N ALA A 4 10.92 7.47 8.46
CA ALA A 4 11.65 6.24 8.77
C ALA A 4 10.74 5.16 9.39
N SER A 5 11.06 3.90 9.11
CA SER A 5 10.47 2.74 9.79
C SER A 5 11.50 1.64 10.00
N LYS A 6 11.52 1.06 11.20
CA LYS A 6 12.43 -0.02 11.58
C LYS A 6 11.90 -1.38 11.12
N GLY A 7 12.12 -1.74 9.85
CA GLY A 7 11.71 -3.04 9.31
C GLY A 7 10.45 -2.95 8.44
N ASN A 8 9.69 -4.03 8.28
CA ASN A 8 8.35 -3.96 7.69
C ASN A 8 7.33 -3.93 8.82
N LEU A 9 6.44 -2.93 8.84
CA LEU A 9 5.51 -2.67 9.96
C LEU A 9 6.21 -2.39 11.31
N GLY A 10 7.44 -1.88 11.27
CA GLY A 10 8.16 -1.51 12.48
C GLY A 10 7.73 -0.19 13.08
N ILE A 11 8.31 0.12 14.25
CA ILE A 11 8.23 1.46 14.84
C ILE A 11 8.71 2.46 13.81
N ALA A 12 7.90 3.48 13.59
CA ALA A 12 8.05 4.46 12.56
C ALA A 12 7.89 5.86 13.14
N ALA A 13 8.68 6.77 12.61
CA ALA A 13 8.63 8.17 12.93
C ALA A 13 8.95 8.95 11.67
N GLY A 14 8.63 10.24 11.66
CA GLY A 14 9.05 11.09 10.57
C GLY A 14 9.08 12.54 10.99
N GLY A 15 9.76 13.31 10.17
CA GLY A 15 10.01 14.69 10.44
C GLY A 15 10.11 15.51 9.18
N GLY A 16 10.09 16.82 9.36
CA GLY A 16 10.21 17.75 8.27
C GLY A 16 10.54 19.13 8.78
N VAL A 17 11.11 19.92 7.89
CA VAL A 17 11.46 21.31 8.13
C VAL A 17 10.85 22.16 7.01
N ILE A 18 10.26 23.28 7.39
CA ILE A 18 9.84 24.34 6.50
C ILE A 18 10.92 25.41 6.56
N ARG A 19 11.39 25.78 5.38
CA ARG A 19 12.41 26.81 5.19
C ARG A 19 11.90 27.83 4.18
N VAL A 20 12.31 29.07 4.34
CA VAL A 20 12.18 30.09 3.27
C VAL A 20 13.26 29.88 2.22
N ASP A 21 13.16 30.57 1.09
CA ASP A 21 14.09 30.45 -0.05
C ASP A 21 15.56 30.73 0.32
N ARG A 22 15.80 31.58 1.34
CA ARG A 22 17.14 31.85 1.90
C ARG A 22 17.68 30.72 2.78
N ARG A 23 17.00 29.57 2.81
CA ARG A 23 17.28 28.39 3.65
C ARG A 23 17.18 28.64 5.16
N GLU A 24 16.66 29.78 5.58
CA GLU A 24 16.37 30.04 6.98
C GLU A 24 15.24 29.12 7.44
N TRP A 25 15.41 28.56 8.63
CA TRP A 25 14.43 27.66 9.24
C TRP A 25 13.26 28.47 9.80
N ILE A 26 12.03 28.07 9.46
CA ILE A 26 10.80 28.68 10.00
C ILE A 26 10.26 27.80 11.12
N LYS A 27 10.06 26.52 10.80
CA LYS A 27 9.42 25.55 11.68
C LYS A 27 9.81 24.14 11.29
N GLY A 28 9.78 23.23 12.24
CA GLY A 28 9.96 21.81 11.99
C GLY A 28 9.04 20.96 12.85
N PHE A 29 8.93 19.68 12.50
CA PHE A 29 8.26 18.68 13.31
C PHE A 29 9.08 17.39 13.34
N SER A 30 8.86 16.64 14.41
CA SER A 30 9.23 15.24 14.54
C SER A 30 8.06 14.56 15.25
N GLU A 31 7.52 13.50 14.65
CA GLU A 31 6.35 12.80 15.17
C GLU A 31 6.57 11.28 15.13
N ASN A 32 6.07 10.62 16.17
CA ASN A 32 5.99 9.17 16.20
C ASN A 32 4.71 8.72 15.48
N PHE A 33 4.86 7.86 14.47
CA PHE A 33 3.75 7.34 13.66
C PHE A 33 3.30 5.94 14.08
N GLY A 34 3.82 5.44 15.21
CA GLY A 34 3.56 4.11 15.72
C GLY A 34 4.16 3.05 14.80
N GLN A 35 3.47 1.92 14.66
CA GLN A 35 3.92 0.85 13.77
C GLN A 35 3.38 1.06 12.35
N CYS A 36 4.26 1.30 11.39
CA CYS A 36 3.87 1.35 9.98
C CYS A 36 5.03 1.07 9.03
N MET A 37 4.71 0.84 7.75
CA MET A 37 5.72 0.68 6.69
C MET A 37 6.42 2.00 6.37
N SER A 38 7.67 1.95 5.88
CA SER A 38 8.41 3.15 5.47
C SER A 38 7.63 4.04 4.49
N VAL A 39 6.96 3.48 3.47
CA VAL A 39 6.12 4.28 2.55
C VAL A 39 4.96 4.99 3.26
N LYS A 40 4.38 4.37 4.30
CA LYS A 40 3.32 4.99 5.10
C LYS A 40 3.88 6.07 6.03
N ALA A 41 5.08 5.88 6.56
CA ALA A 41 5.79 6.88 7.37
C ALA A 41 6.09 8.12 6.51
N GLU A 42 6.62 7.92 5.30
CA GLU A 42 6.87 9.01 4.34
C GLU A 42 5.61 9.78 3.98
N LEU A 43 4.51 9.08 3.66
CA LEU A 43 3.23 9.73 3.36
C LEU A 43 2.66 10.51 4.56
N ARG A 44 2.89 10.04 5.79
CA ARG A 44 2.47 10.77 7.00
C ARG A 44 3.34 11.99 7.27
N ALA A 45 4.66 11.89 7.10
CA ALA A 45 5.56 13.03 7.18
C ALA A 45 5.19 14.07 6.11
N ALA A 46 4.87 13.63 4.89
CA ALA A 46 4.36 14.48 3.81
C ALA A 46 3.10 15.24 4.22
N LEU A 47 2.07 14.51 4.68
CA LEU A 47 0.81 15.09 5.10
C LEU A 47 1.01 16.10 6.24
N ARG A 48 1.85 15.77 7.22
CA ARG A 48 2.09 16.66 8.36
C ARG A 48 2.81 17.94 7.94
N GLY A 49 3.81 17.83 7.06
CA GLY A 49 4.50 18.99 6.49
C GLY A 49 3.58 19.90 5.68
N LEU A 50 2.69 19.33 4.86
CA LEU A 50 1.70 20.09 4.10
C LEU A 50 0.71 20.82 5.00
N LYS A 51 0.19 20.15 6.03
CA LYS A 51 -0.68 20.79 7.04
C LYS A 51 0.04 21.92 7.78
N MET A 52 1.28 21.69 8.18
CA MET A 52 2.07 22.74 8.83
C MET A 52 2.31 23.96 7.92
N ALA A 53 2.53 23.75 6.63
CA ALA A 53 2.63 24.84 5.67
C ALA A 53 1.32 25.63 5.54
N GLN A 54 0.19 24.92 5.51
CA GLN A 54 -1.14 25.55 5.50
C GLN A 54 -1.42 26.34 6.78
N ASP A 55 -1.06 25.79 7.95
CA ASP A 55 -1.18 26.47 9.25
C ASP A 55 -0.36 27.77 9.29
N LEU A 56 0.75 27.83 8.53
CA LEU A 56 1.58 29.03 8.34
C LEU A 56 1.06 29.98 7.24
N GLY A 57 -0.11 29.71 6.67
CA GLY A 57 -0.73 30.50 5.60
C GLY A 57 -0.02 30.39 4.25
N GLN A 58 0.88 29.41 4.07
CA GLN A 58 1.66 29.27 2.84
C GLN A 58 0.83 28.60 1.75
N ARG A 59 0.45 29.37 0.72
CA ARG A 59 -0.31 28.85 -0.43
C ARG A 59 0.55 28.20 -1.52
N LYS A 60 1.85 28.50 -1.53
CA LYS A 60 2.79 27.98 -2.51
C LYS A 60 4.00 27.41 -1.78
N VAL A 61 4.18 26.10 -1.85
CA VAL A 61 5.28 25.40 -1.17
C VAL A 61 6.01 24.49 -2.13
N TRP A 62 7.34 24.48 -2.04
CA TRP A 62 8.17 23.49 -2.70
C TRP A 62 8.31 22.29 -1.80
N PHE A 63 7.81 21.16 -2.28
CA PHE A 63 7.74 19.92 -1.52
C PHE A 63 8.84 18.96 -1.95
N ARG A 64 9.79 18.67 -1.05
CA ARG A 64 10.96 17.81 -1.35
C ARG A 64 10.90 16.49 -0.61
N ALA A 65 10.70 15.40 -1.36
CA ALA A 65 10.78 14.02 -0.89
C ALA A 65 11.97 13.30 -1.53
N ASP A 66 12.65 12.46 -0.78
CA ASP A 66 13.66 11.51 -1.25
C ASP A 66 13.04 10.17 -1.71
N ALA A 67 11.82 9.88 -1.25
CA ALA A 67 11.05 8.71 -1.66
C ALA A 67 10.33 8.94 -3.01
N MET A 68 10.97 8.56 -4.12
CA MET A 68 10.38 8.63 -5.46
C MET A 68 9.01 7.94 -5.61
N ILE A 69 8.76 6.90 -4.82
CA ILE A 69 7.46 6.22 -4.80
C ILE A 69 6.34 7.14 -4.29
N VAL A 70 6.62 7.96 -3.28
CA VAL A 70 5.67 8.92 -2.73
C VAL A 70 5.44 10.06 -3.72
N VAL A 71 6.50 10.55 -4.36
CA VAL A 71 6.38 11.53 -5.45
C VAL A 71 5.47 11.00 -6.56
N GLY A 72 5.67 9.76 -7.01
CA GLY A 72 4.81 9.14 -8.03
C GLY A 72 3.36 8.96 -7.59
N MET A 73 3.14 8.59 -6.32
CA MET A 73 1.79 8.48 -5.74
C MET A 73 1.05 9.82 -5.71
N LEU A 74 1.74 10.89 -5.35
CA LEU A 74 1.16 12.24 -5.29
C LEU A 74 0.91 12.83 -6.67
N HIS A 75 1.72 12.51 -7.68
CA HIS A 75 1.49 12.96 -9.06
C HIS A 75 0.44 12.15 -9.83
N GLY A 76 0.05 10.97 -9.33
CA GLY A 76 -0.94 10.12 -10.00
C GLY A 76 -0.37 9.10 -10.98
N ASN A 77 0.95 9.05 -11.14
CA ASN A 77 1.62 8.20 -12.13
C ASN A 77 1.99 6.79 -11.59
N GLY A 78 1.47 6.38 -10.43
CA GLY A 78 1.90 5.16 -9.75
C GLY A 78 0.76 4.19 -9.43
N ALA A 79 0.97 2.90 -9.65
CA ALA A 79 0.14 1.87 -9.04
C ALA A 79 0.44 1.82 -7.53
N TRP A 80 -0.53 2.19 -6.69
CA TRP A 80 -0.40 2.14 -5.24
C TRP A 80 -1.33 1.10 -4.62
N ASN A 81 -0.91 0.55 -3.48
CA ASN A 81 -1.76 -0.32 -2.68
C ASN A 81 -2.97 0.52 -2.17
N PRO A 82 -4.22 0.02 -2.30
CA PRO A 82 -5.42 0.68 -1.78
C PRO A 82 -5.30 1.13 -0.31
N VAL A 83 -4.47 0.46 0.51
CA VAL A 83 -4.19 0.84 1.90
C VAL A 83 -3.63 2.27 2.06
N HIS A 84 -3.00 2.82 1.02
CA HIS A 84 -2.44 4.18 1.03
C HIS A 84 -3.38 5.23 0.43
N LYS A 85 -4.46 4.80 -0.25
CA LYS A 85 -5.42 5.67 -0.92
C LYS A 85 -5.92 6.83 -0.03
N PRO A 86 -6.36 6.63 1.23
CA PRO A 86 -6.86 7.74 2.04
C PRO A 86 -5.78 8.80 2.33
N LEU A 87 -4.55 8.38 2.63
CA LEU A 87 -3.42 9.29 2.88
C LEU A 87 -3.02 10.07 1.63
N ILE A 88 -2.97 9.40 0.48
CA ILE A 88 -2.62 10.03 -0.80
C ILE A 88 -3.67 11.08 -1.17
N MET A 89 -4.96 10.76 -1.02
CA MET A 89 -6.04 11.70 -1.31
C MET A 89 -5.99 12.93 -0.39
N GLN A 90 -5.71 12.75 0.90
CA GLN A 90 -5.52 13.88 1.82
C GLN A 90 -4.35 14.78 1.41
N CYS A 91 -3.20 14.21 1.05
CA CYS A 91 -2.08 15.01 0.57
C CYS A 91 -2.42 15.74 -0.74
N LYS A 92 -3.07 15.06 -1.69
CA LYS A 92 -3.49 15.67 -2.96
C LYS A 92 -4.44 16.85 -2.75
N GLN A 93 -5.39 16.72 -1.83
CA GLN A 93 -6.31 17.81 -1.49
C GLN A 93 -5.55 19.06 -1.01
N LEU A 94 -4.51 18.87 -0.21
CA LEU A 94 -3.66 19.98 0.27
C LEU A 94 -2.78 20.58 -0.83
N ILE A 95 -2.31 19.75 -1.77
CA ILE A 95 -1.43 20.18 -2.86
C ILE A 95 -2.20 20.96 -3.94
N VAL A 96 -3.39 20.50 -4.32
CA VAL A 96 -4.21 21.16 -5.35
C VAL A 96 -4.67 22.54 -4.88
N GLY A 97 -4.64 22.80 -3.57
CA GLY A 97 -5.19 24.01 -2.97
C GLY A 97 -6.70 23.94 -3.01
N GLU A 98 -7.33 24.08 -1.86
CA GLU A 98 -8.78 24.02 -1.73
C GLU A 98 -9.43 25.10 -2.62
N ARG A 99 -9.99 24.70 -3.78
CA ARG A 99 -10.91 25.51 -4.60
C ARG A 99 -12.37 25.34 -4.17
N ALA A 100 -12.64 24.51 -3.17
CA ALA A 100 -13.95 24.44 -2.55
C ALA A 100 -13.86 25.16 -1.21
N ALA A 101 -14.45 26.35 -1.15
CA ALA A 101 -14.63 27.06 0.11
C ALA A 101 -15.30 26.13 1.12
N THR A 102 -14.53 25.63 2.09
CA THR A 102 -15.08 25.22 3.37
C THR A 102 -14.39 26.03 4.47
N ASN A 103 -14.91 27.24 4.66
CA ASN A 103 -14.80 27.98 5.92
C ASN A 103 -15.50 27.19 7.04
N LEU A 104 -14.97 26.01 7.41
CA LEU A 104 -15.53 25.13 8.44
C LEU A 104 -14.48 24.61 9.44
N TRP A 105 -13.24 25.10 9.36
CA TRP A 105 -12.18 24.79 10.35
C TRP A 105 -11.77 25.98 11.23
N ARG A 106 -12.64 26.99 11.35
CA ARG A 106 -12.64 27.95 12.48
C ARG A 106 -13.90 27.76 13.32
N LEU A 107 -14.10 26.61 13.95
CA LEU A 107 -14.94 26.54 15.16
C LEU A 107 -14.39 25.50 16.16
N PRO A 108 -14.32 25.81 17.46
CA PRO A 108 -13.85 24.91 18.50
C PRO A 108 -14.95 23.97 18.99
N PHE A 109 -14.55 22.77 19.42
CA PHE A 109 -15.25 21.79 20.27
C PHE A 109 -16.73 21.41 19.98
N ARG A 110 -16.90 20.11 19.67
CA ARG A 110 -18.08 19.24 19.83
C ARG A 110 -19.37 19.56 19.04
N LEU A 111 -19.74 18.69 18.10
CA LEU A 111 -20.95 17.84 18.16
C LEU A 111 -20.97 16.82 17.00
N LEU A 112 -21.44 15.60 17.29
CA LEU A 112 -21.75 14.54 16.32
C LEU A 112 -23.13 14.78 15.71
N HIS A 113 -23.33 14.52 14.40
CA HIS A 113 -24.43 13.63 13.97
C HIS A 113 -24.33 13.23 12.48
N THR A 114 -24.44 11.92 12.27
CA THR A 114 -24.99 11.17 11.13
C THR A 114 -25.76 11.97 10.09
N ILE A 115 -25.41 11.84 8.79
CA ILE A 115 -26.44 11.74 7.74
C ILE A 115 -25.99 10.76 6.64
N ASN A 116 -26.95 9.90 6.33
CA ASN A 116 -27.04 8.82 5.35
C ASN A 116 -27.02 9.37 3.90
N TYR A 117 -26.38 8.68 2.95
CA TYR A 117 -26.39 9.06 1.53
C TYR A 117 -27.15 8.03 0.71
N SER A 118 -28.34 8.39 0.26
CA SER A 118 -29.04 7.74 -0.85
C SER A 118 -29.22 8.78 -1.93
N SER A 119 -28.75 8.50 -3.15
CA SER A 119 -29.40 8.94 -4.39
C SER A 119 -28.85 8.21 -5.60
N THR A 120 -29.80 7.82 -6.43
CA THR A 120 -29.78 6.92 -7.57
C THR A 120 -29.49 7.69 -8.87
N SER A 121 -28.86 6.97 -9.81
CA SER A 121 -28.86 7.05 -11.28
C SER A 121 -29.22 8.31 -12.06
N THR A 122 -28.38 8.59 -13.07
CA THR A 122 -28.61 8.79 -14.54
C THR A 122 -27.60 9.82 -15.08
N ALA A 123 -27.18 9.92 -16.34
CA ALA A 123 -26.96 9.05 -17.49
C ALA A 123 -26.22 9.94 -18.54
N THR A 124 -25.56 9.32 -19.52
CA THR A 124 -25.36 9.84 -20.91
C THR A 124 -24.12 10.71 -21.25
N THR A 125 -23.14 10.04 -21.86
CA THR A 125 -22.51 10.29 -23.18
C THR A 125 -21.81 11.63 -23.48
N ALA A 126 -20.49 11.58 -23.74
CA ALA A 126 -19.90 11.85 -25.06
C ALA A 126 -18.38 11.60 -25.11
N SER A 127 -17.98 10.98 -26.20
CA SER A 127 -16.64 10.56 -26.62
C SER A 127 -15.74 11.75 -26.98
N GLN A 128 -14.43 11.64 -26.71
CA GLN A 128 -13.37 11.94 -27.69
C GLN A 128 -11.97 11.59 -27.14
N ASN A 129 -11.31 10.67 -27.85
CA ASN A 129 -9.86 10.45 -27.87
C ASN A 129 -9.22 11.56 -28.72
N PRO A 130 -7.93 11.92 -28.51
CA PRO A 130 -6.95 11.41 -29.45
C PRO A 130 -5.60 10.98 -28.83
N THR A 131 -5.08 9.92 -29.45
CA THR A 131 -3.71 9.77 -29.97
C THR A 131 -2.51 9.69 -29.02
N SER A 132 -2.02 8.45 -28.99
CA SER A 132 -0.70 7.94 -28.63
C SER A 132 0.51 8.83 -28.92
N GLU A 133 1.36 8.99 -27.90
CA GLU A 133 2.79 9.24 -28.10
C GLU A 133 3.58 8.31 -27.17
N ALA A 134 4.18 7.30 -27.80
CA ALA A 134 4.88 6.20 -27.14
C ALA A 134 6.28 6.64 -26.70
N ALA A 135 6.42 7.08 -25.45
CA ALA A 135 7.72 7.19 -24.81
C ALA A 135 8.07 5.85 -24.15
N ASN A 136 9.08 5.16 -24.70
CA ASN A 136 9.67 3.95 -24.14
C ASN A 136 10.25 4.23 -22.74
N GLU A 137 9.45 4.04 -21.68
CA GLU A 137 9.97 4.03 -20.32
C GLU A 137 10.86 2.79 -20.14
N PRO A 138 12.08 2.94 -19.59
CA PRO A 138 12.96 1.80 -19.35
C PRO A 138 12.26 0.87 -18.36
N LYS A 139 11.90 -0.35 -18.81
CA LYS A 139 11.30 -1.40 -17.97
C LYS A 139 12.18 -1.63 -16.75
N ARG A 140 11.86 -0.94 -15.64
CA ARG A 140 12.63 -0.95 -14.40
C ARG A 140 12.63 -2.39 -13.91
N LYS A 141 13.79 -3.06 -13.98
CA LYS A 141 13.93 -4.48 -13.60
C LYS A 141 13.36 -4.67 -12.19
N LYS A 142 12.19 -5.33 -12.08
CA LYS A 142 11.51 -5.54 -10.79
C LYS A 142 12.49 -6.25 -9.84
N LYS A 143 12.77 -5.65 -8.69
CA LYS A 143 13.63 -6.25 -7.66
C LYS A 143 13.04 -7.62 -7.30
N LYS A 144 13.87 -8.67 -7.33
CA LYS A 144 13.43 -10.03 -6.99
C LYS A 144 13.08 -10.09 -5.51
N LYS A 145 12.00 -10.79 -5.18
CA LYS A 145 11.44 -10.87 -3.81
C LYS A 145 11.78 -12.21 -3.14
N ASN A 146 11.82 -12.18 -1.81
CA ASN A 146 11.87 -13.36 -0.94
C ASN A 146 10.45 -13.93 -0.72
N LEU A 147 10.32 -15.19 -0.29
CA LEU A 147 9.04 -15.83 0.06
C LEU A 147 8.19 -14.96 1.01
N PHE A 148 8.79 -14.42 2.07
CA PHE A 148 8.05 -13.60 3.06
C PHE A 148 7.57 -12.26 2.48
N GLU A 149 8.34 -11.67 1.58
CA GLU A 149 7.95 -10.44 0.88
C GLU A 149 6.84 -10.69 -0.16
N VAL A 150 6.67 -11.93 -0.62
CA VAL A 150 5.52 -12.32 -1.44
C VAL A 150 4.31 -12.60 -0.54
N ALA A 151 4.53 -13.35 0.54
CA ALA A 151 3.54 -13.75 1.53
C ALA A 151 2.86 -12.58 2.26
N GLN A 152 3.59 -11.51 2.55
CA GLN A 152 3.05 -10.34 3.28
C GLN A 152 1.88 -9.65 2.56
N PHE A 153 1.73 -9.86 1.25
CA PHE A 153 0.65 -9.28 0.44
C PHE A 153 -0.59 -10.18 0.36
N LEU A 154 -0.52 -11.39 0.92
CA LEU A 154 -1.62 -12.37 0.94
C LEU A 154 -2.27 -12.41 2.32
N PRO A 155 -3.57 -12.74 2.41
CA PRO A 155 -4.21 -12.95 3.69
C PRO A 155 -3.55 -14.10 4.45
N ASN A 156 -3.54 -14.02 5.78
CA ASN A 156 -2.92 -15.01 6.67
C ASN A 156 -1.46 -15.35 6.29
N TRP A 157 -0.70 -14.35 5.82
CA TRP A 157 0.67 -14.54 5.33
C TRP A 157 0.80 -15.58 4.22
N GLY A 158 -0.23 -15.78 3.42
CA GLY A 158 -0.22 -16.74 2.32
C GLY A 158 -0.36 -18.20 2.73
N ILE A 159 -0.81 -18.50 3.95
CA ILE A 159 -1.20 -19.86 4.34
C ILE A 159 -2.36 -20.35 3.46
N GLY A 160 -2.22 -21.55 2.89
CA GLY A 160 -3.14 -22.14 1.90
C GLY A 160 -3.01 -21.54 0.50
N TYR A 161 -1.92 -20.83 0.19
CA TYR A 161 -1.62 -20.30 -1.15
C TYR A 161 -0.36 -20.95 -1.73
N HIS A 162 -0.30 -20.97 -3.06
CA HIS A 162 0.80 -21.58 -3.81
C HIS A 162 1.88 -20.56 -4.17
N MET A 163 3.14 -20.96 -3.99
CA MET A 163 4.31 -20.15 -4.32
C MET A 163 5.38 -21.02 -4.95
N ALA A 164 6.19 -20.45 -5.85
CA ALA A 164 7.34 -21.14 -6.41
C ALA A 164 8.52 -20.20 -6.57
N LYS A 165 9.71 -20.79 -6.77
CA LYS A 165 10.85 -20.01 -7.25
C LYS A 165 10.66 -19.67 -8.73
N ALA A 166 11.21 -18.54 -9.15
CA ALA A 166 10.95 -17.96 -10.46
C ALA A 166 11.45 -18.85 -11.61
N HIS A 167 12.59 -19.52 -11.41
CA HIS A 167 13.23 -20.44 -12.34
C HIS A 167 12.73 -21.88 -12.21
N TRP A 168 11.77 -22.15 -11.31
CA TRP A 168 11.13 -23.45 -11.19
C TRP A 168 9.84 -23.44 -11.98
N THR A 169 9.65 -24.44 -12.82
CA THR A 169 8.44 -24.64 -13.64
C THR A 169 7.54 -25.72 -13.04
N ASN A 170 8.16 -26.79 -12.54
CA ASN A 170 7.45 -28.00 -12.16
C ASN A 170 7.24 -28.12 -10.65
N VAL A 171 7.91 -27.27 -9.85
CA VAL A 171 7.85 -27.35 -8.38
C VAL A 171 7.21 -26.09 -7.81
N SER A 172 6.10 -26.26 -7.10
CA SER A 172 5.47 -25.24 -6.28
C SER A 172 5.25 -25.72 -4.86
N TYR A 173 4.98 -24.81 -3.93
CA TYR A 173 4.65 -25.13 -2.55
C TYR A 173 3.35 -24.46 -2.16
N GLU A 174 2.46 -25.22 -1.54
CA GLU A 174 1.37 -24.65 -0.76
C GLU A 174 1.86 -24.39 0.67
N ILE A 175 1.75 -23.14 1.12
CA ILE A 175 2.22 -22.77 2.46
C ILE A 175 1.24 -23.30 3.51
N THR A 176 1.72 -24.09 4.47
CA THR A 176 0.88 -24.60 5.58
C THR A 176 1.14 -23.87 6.88
N LYS A 177 2.39 -23.47 7.13
CA LYS A 177 2.78 -22.78 8.36
C LYS A 177 3.91 -21.81 8.09
N ILE A 178 3.82 -20.64 8.71
CA ILE A 178 4.89 -19.63 8.71
C ILE A 178 5.23 -19.29 10.16
N ASN A 179 6.52 -19.20 10.44
CA ASN A 179 7.04 -18.67 11.70
C ASN A 179 7.95 -17.49 11.38
N LEU A 180 7.52 -16.28 11.72
CA LEU A 180 8.22 -15.04 11.41
C LEU A 180 9.12 -14.63 12.56
N TYR A 181 10.24 -14.00 12.23
CA TYR A 181 11.10 -13.31 13.19
C TYR A 181 10.70 -11.83 13.32
N LYS A 182 11.43 -11.10 14.19
CA LYS A 182 11.12 -9.73 14.64
C LYS A 182 10.83 -8.73 13.50
N ASP A 183 11.47 -8.89 12.34
CA ASP A 183 11.37 -7.92 11.23
C ASP A 183 10.26 -8.24 10.21
N GLY A 184 9.60 -9.39 10.32
CA GLY A 184 8.57 -9.86 9.39
C GLY A 184 9.06 -10.20 7.96
N ARG A 185 10.35 -10.01 7.64
CA ARG A 185 10.95 -10.31 6.32
C ARG A 185 11.72 -11.63 6.27
N HIS A 186 11.92 -12.22 7.45
CA HIS A 186 12.67 -13.46 7.62
C HIS A 186 11.92 -14.36 8.59
N GLY A 187 12.08 -15.66 8.40
CA GLY A 187 11.46 -16.66 9.24
C GLY A 187 11.75 -18.07 8.74
N LYS A 188 10.92 -19.00 9.20
CA LYS A 188 10.83 -20.38 8.71
C LYS A 188 9.44 -20.57 8.09
N ALA A 189 9.37 -21.36 7.03
CA ALA A 189 8.10 -21.74 6.42
C ALA A 189 8.06 -23.25 6.17
N TRP A 190 6.85 -23.80 6.23
CA TRP A 190 6.53 -25.18 5.94
C TRP A 190 5.40 -25.21 4.91
N GLY A 191 5.38 -26.25 4.09
CA GLY A 191 4.38 -26.38 3.05
C GLY A 191 4.37 -27.75 2.38
N LEU A 192 3.29 -28.01 1.67
CA LEU A 192 3.14 -29.18 0.80
C LEU A 192 3.82 -28.88 -0.53
N ALA A 193 4.78 -29.71 -0.94
CA ALA A 193 5.41 -29.57 -2.24
C ALA A 193 4.48 -30.12 -3.32
N TYR A 194 4.31 -29.40 -4.41
CA TYR A 194 3.60 -29.85 -5.59
C TYR A 194 4.63 -30.01 -6.71
N ILE A 195 4.82 -31.24 -7.16
CA ILE A 195 5.71 -31.58 -8.28
C ILE A 195 4.79 -31.94 -9.44
N ASP A 196 4.89 -31.21 -10.55
CA ASP A 196 4.01 -31.34 -11.73
C ASP A 196 2.51 -31.24 -11.38
N GLY A 197 2.18 -30.49 -10.33
CA GLY A 197 0.81 -30.31 -9.84
C GLY A 197 0.30 -31.43 -8.92
N LEU A 198 1.11 -32.45 -8.63
CA LEU A 198 0.78 -33.50 -7.68
C LEU A 198 1.31 -33.17 -6.29
N PRO A 199 0.46 -33.21 -5.24
CA PRO A 199 0.87 -32.93 -3.87
C PRO A 199 1.78 -34.03 -3.33
N ALA A 200 2.84 -33.63 -2.66
CA ALA A 200 3.68 -34.51 -1.85
C ALA A 200 2.89 -35.03 -0.64
N PRO A 201 3.21 -36.23 -0.14
CA PRO A 201 2.42 -36.92 0.89
C PRO A 201 2.41 -36.21 2.25
N ALA A 202 3.39 -35.35 2.54
CA ALA A 202 3.49 -34.66 3.82
C ALA A 202 4.07 -33.25 3.68
N PRO A 203 3.63 -32.30 4.52
CA PRO A 203 4.20 -30.96 4.55
C PRO A 203 5.64 -31.01 5.04
N LYS A 204 6.54 -30.36 4.31
CA LYS A 204 7.97 -30.28 4.61
C LYS A 204 8.40 -28.83 4.84
N LYS A 205 9.52 -28.66 5.53
CA LYS A 205 10.15 -27.35 5.69
C LYS A 205 10.60 -26.85 4.32
N ILE A 206 10.17 -25.65 3.94
CA ILE A 206 10.54 -25.04 2.67
C ILE A 206 11.96 -24.49 2.80
N SER A 207 12.86 -24.91 1.91
CA SER A 207 14.25 -24.50 1.90
C SER A 207 14.48 -23.27 1.01
N GLY A 208 15.49 -22.46 1.38
CA GLY A 208 15.84 -21.26 0.61
C GLY A 208 14.74 -20.19 0.60
N VAL A 209 13.92 -20.13 1.66
CA VAL A 209 12.87 -19.11 1.81
C VAL A 209 13.43 -17.69 1.65
N HIS A 210 14.65 -17.43 2.13
CA HIS A 210 15.29 -16.11 2.03
C HIS A 210 15.88 -15.77 0.66
N LYS A 211 15.90 -16.70 -0.29
CA LYS A 211 16.43 -16.43 -1.63
C LYS A 211 15.52 -15.44 -2.35
N ARG A 212 16.10 -14.43 -3.01
CA ARG A 212 15.35 -13.43 -3.77
C ARG A 212 15.00 -13.95 -5.15
N CYS A 213 14.09 -14.92 -5.20
CA CYS A 213 13.59 -15.51 -6.44
C CYS A 213 12.20 -16.10 -6.27
N TRP A 214 11.39 -15.67 -5.31
CA TRP A 214 10.05 -16.21 -5.10
C TRP A 214 8.99 -15.41 -5.87
N LYS A 215 7.97 -16.14 -6.35
CA LYS A 215 6.78 -15.59 -7.00
C LYS A 215 5.53 -16.29 -6.47
N TYR A 216 4.44 -15.53 -6.39
CA TYR A 216 3.11 -16.09 -6.13
C TYR A 216 2.61 -16.81 -7.39
N ILE A 217 2.02 -17.99 -7.20
CA ILE A 217 1.30 -18.70 -8.26
C ILE A 217 -0.19 -18.61 -7.92
N ARG A 218 -0.95 -17.99 -8.81
CA ARG A 218 -2.41 -17.98 -8.72
C ARG A 218 -2.92 -19.37 -9.10
N ASN A 219 -3.28 -20.18 -8.11
CA ASN A 219 -3.91 -21.48 -8.35
C ASN A 219 -5.41 -21.25 -8.64
N PRO A 220 -5.94 -21.67 -9.80
CA PRO A 220 -7.36 -21.51 -10.13
C PRO A 220 -8.29 -22.32 -9.22
N LYS A 221 -7.82 -23.43 -8.61
CA LYS A 221 -8.66 -24.33 -7.80
C LYS A 221 -9.22 -23.73 -6.49
N LYS A 222 -8.75 -22.54 -6.06
CA LYS A 222 -9.24 -21.85 -4.84
C LYS A 222 -10.33 -20.81 -5.12
N LEU A 223 -10.63 -20.50 -6.37
CA LEU A 223 -11.73 -19.58 -6.72
C LEU A 223 -13.13 -20.21 -6.51
N GLU A 224 -13.21 -21.52 -6.25
CA GLU A 224 -14.46 -22.26 -6.06
C GLU A 224 -14.80 -22.53 -4.58
N ALA A 225 -13.97 -22.09 -3.63
CA ALA A 225 -14.12 -22.37 -2.19
C ALA A 225 -14.48 -21.14 -1.34
N GLU A 226 -15.04 -20.09 -1.96
CA GLU A 226 -15.76 -19.05 -1.23
C GLU A 226 -17.22 -19.53 -1.06
N PRO A 227 -17.78 -19.60 0.17
CA PRO A 227 -19.17 -20.02 0.36
C PRO A 227 -20.10 -18.99 -0.29
N LYS A 228 -20.81 -19.42 -1.34
CA LYS A 228 -21.95 -18.71 -1.90
C LYS A 228 -22.99 -18.56 -0.79
N PRO A 229 -23.50 -17.35 -0.49
CA PRO A 229 -24.56 -17.21 0.51
C PRO A 229 -25.80 -17.97 0.02
N GLU A 230 -26.24 -18.95 0.82
CA GLU A 230 -27.48 -19.68 0.61
C GLU A 230 -28.68 -18.71 0.65
N PRO A 231 -29.63 -18.80 -0.30
CA PRO A 231 -30.89 -18.08 -0.19
C PRO A 231 -31.70 -18.67 0.98
N GLN A 232 -32.03 -17.84 1.98
CA GLN A 232 -33.00 -18.19 3.00
C GLN A 232 -34.36 -18.45 2.32
N ALA A 233 -34.80 -19.70 2.36
CA ALA A 233 -36.13 -20.11 1.95
C ALA A 233 -37.17 -19.51 2.91
N GLN A 234 -38.12 -18.77 2.35
CA GLN A 234 -39.36 -18.39 2.99
C GLN A 234 -40.19 -19.66 3.23
N ALA A 235 -40.49 -19.97 4.49
CA ALA A 235 -41.57 -20.87 4.85
C ALA A 235 -42.84 -20.04 5.04
N ALA A 236 -43.91 -20.52 4.39
CA ALA A 236 -45.28 -19.99 4.42
C ALA A 236 -45.95 -20.20 5.79
#